data_AF-A0A9D0GCY5-F1
#
_entry.id   AF-A0A9D0GCY5-F1
#
_cell.length_a   1.000
_cell.length_b   1.000
_cell.length_c   1.000
_cell.angle_alpha   90.00
_cell.angle_beta   90.00
_cell.angle_gamma   90.00
#
_symmetry.space_group_name_H-M   'P 1'
#
loop_
_entity.id
_entity.type
_entity.pdbx_description
1 polymer ?
#
loop_
_entity_poly.entity_id
_entity_poly.type
_entity_poly.pdbx_seq_one_letter_code
_entity_poly.pdbx_strand_id
1 'polypeptide(L)'
;LAAGVITLIVHRLLPRQATLLAAWLGIWGYVLLVGASAAVLRAGVMSSVMVLAQTARRRVHAPTSLAAAVVFLSALNPTVLWDVGFLLSVTATVGLLCYAPLLAHGLTRWLTSMISEARATRIVSLLNEALIVTIAVQLTTLGVLVGQFRTLTLVAPLTNLLILPVQPFVMLFGVGTVLGGLIWPPLALVPGWLSWAFLAYTTTVVTWTASFPWAAIDLHAVPTLFPIVYYGLLGGVTLWATHPREAYHYARVWLARLPRPVWAALVAGVALLVSYGASRPDGRLHVTFLDVSGGEAVLIQSPSGRQMLVDGGRDPRASLAALGSALPFWDRTLDAVVLTAPNQDRLAGLVEVLERYQVDLVVSGTSDPTGALATRWQSALEARDGLSQRRVSQGDVLPLDESVTVHVLWPPMGHPGPLVLQVREDKARLLIMSDATTVVEEALVATYGAALDTQVLLLPRYGAKTCCRPEFLQAVSPELAIVGPGRGSPLDSGVWARLMDVALYQVSSVGAVDVTWEDDILHMRTDTR
;
A
#
# COMPACT_ATOMS: atom_id res chain seq x y z
N LEU A 1 27.79 -17.58 -27.57
CA LEU A 1 28.25 -18.96 -27.28
C LEU A 1 28.36 -19.82 -28.54
N ALA A 2 27.28 -20.08 -29.30
CA ALA A 2 27.33 -20.86 -30.55
C ALA A 2 28.40 -20.37 -31.55
N ALA A 3 28.44 -19.07 -31.84
CA ALA A 3 29.48 -18.49 -32.69
C ALA A 3 30.90 -18.69 -32.13
N GLY A 4 31.09 -18.63 -30.82
CA GLY A 4 32.40 -18.81 -30.18
C GLY A 4 32.93 -20.24 -30.29
N VAL A 5 32.06 -21.24 -30.09
CA VAL A 5 32.40 -22.67 -30.24
C VAL A 5 32.71 -23.01 -31.69
N ILE A 6 31.90 -22.53 -32.63
CA ILE A 6 32.14 -22.71 -34.08
C ILE A 6 33.48 -22.08 -34.48
N THR A 7 33.77 -20.87 -34.01
CA THR A 7 35.03 -20.18 -34.31
C THR A 7 36.23 -20.93 -33.70
N LEU A 8 36.11 -21.46 -32.48
CA LEU A 8 37.21 -22.20 -31.80
C LEU A 8 37.58 -23.51 -32.54
N ILE A 9 36.56 -24.24 -33.03
CA ILE A 9 36.75 -25.50 -33.75
C ILE A 9 37.28 -25.23 -35.16
N VAL A 10 36.76 -24.21 -35.84
CA VAL A 10 37.09 -23.92 -37.24
C VAL A 10 38.42 -23.17 -37.40
N HIS A 11 38.85 -22.37 -36.42
CA HIS A 11 40.13 -21.63 -36.48
C HIS A 11 41.35 -22.56 -36.50
N ARG A 12 41.21 -23.84 -36.09
CA ARG A 12 42.27 -24.85 -36.23
C ARG A 12 42.44 -25.40 -37.65
N LEU A 13 41.46 -25.19 -38.54
CA LEU A 13 41.38 -25.91 -39.82
C LEU A 13 41.30 -24.99 -41.05
N LEU A 14 40.89 -23.72 -40.90
CA LEU A 14 40.63 -22.82 -42.04
C LEU A 14 41.28 -21.43 -41.88
N PRO A 15 41.60 -20.73 -42.99
CA PRO A 15 42.05 -19.34 -42.95
C PRO A 15 40.97 -18.42 -42.35
N ARG A 16 41.40 -17.31 -41.72
CA ARG A 16 40.53 -16.40 -40.95
C ARG A 16 39.27 -15.95 -41.70
N GLN A 17 39.37 -15.69 -43.00
CA GLN A 17 38.22 -15.26 -43.81
C GLN A 17 37.20 -16.37 -44.05
N ALA A 18 37.65 -17.60 -44.27
CA ALA A 18 36.76 -18.76 -44.41
C ALA A 18 36.07 -19.12 -43.08
N THR A 19 36.77 -18.94 -41.95
CA THR A 19 36.19 -19.12 -40.61
C THR A 19 35.06 -18.12 -40.35
N LEU A 20 35.26 -16.85 -40.71
CA LEU A 20 34.25 -15.80 -40.56
C LEU A 20 33.02 -16.03 -41.45
N LEU A 21 33.22 -16.48 -42.69
CA LEU A 21 32.14 -16.81 -43.60
C LEU A 21 31.37 -18.06 -43.16
N ALA A 22 32.06 -19.10 -42.69
CA ALA A 22 31.43 -20.29 -42.11
C ALA A 22 30.64 -19.96 -40.84
N ALA A 23 31.16 -19.09 -39.97
CA ALA A 23 30.44 -18.61 -38.79
C ALA A 23 29.19 -17.81 -39.19
N TRP A 24 29.29 -16.94 -40.20
CA TRP A 24 28.15 -16.17 -40.71
C TRP A 24 27.05 -17.06 -41.27
N LEU A 25 27.41 -18.03 -42.13
CA LEU A 25 26.48 -19.02 -42.67
C LEU A 25 25.85 -19.88 -41.57
N GLY A 26 26.65 -20.32 -40.59
CA GLY A 26 26.15 -21.09 -39.45
C GLY A 26 25.14 -20.32 -38.59
N ILE A 27 25.37 -19.02 -38.37
CA ILE A 27 24.44 -18.17 -37.61
C ILE A 27 23.12 -18.02 -38.36
N TRP A 28 23.13 -17.73 -39.65
CA TRP A 28 21.89 -17.60 -40.44
C TRP A 28 21.17 -18.94 -40.64
N GLY A 29 21.92 -20.04 -40.81
CA GLY A 29 21.36 -21.39 -40.80
C GLY A 29 20.62 -21.69 -39.50
N TYR A 30 21.20 -21.31 -38.36
CA TYR A 30 20.54 -21.42 -37.06
C TYR A 30 19.31 -20.51 -36.92
N VAL A 31 19.39 -19.26 -37.40
CA VAL A 31 18.26 -18.31 -37.37
C VAL A 31 17.05 -18.87 -38.14
N LEU A 32 17.30 -19.46 -39.31
CA LEU A 32 16.25 -20.10 -40.12
C LEU A 32 15.71 -21.37 -39.44
N LEU A 33 16.58 -22.21 -38.87
CA LEU A 33 16.20 -23.44 -38.19
C LEU A 33 15.26 -23.19 -37.00
N VAL A 34 15.45 -22.09 -36.27
CA VAL A 34 14.65 -21.73 -35.08
C VAL A 34 13.38 -20.93 -35.45
N GLY A 35 13.11 -20.71 -36.74
CA GLY A 35 11.88 -20.05 -37.20
C GLY A 35 11.93 -18.52 -37.18
N ALA A 36 13.13 -17.91 -37.20
CA ALA A 36 13.35 -16.48 -37.44
C ALA A 36 12.51 -15.52 -36.59
N SER A 37 12.33 -15.79 -35.28
CA SER A 37 11.69 -14.83 -34.37
C SER A 37 12.48 -13.51 -34.29
N ALA A 38 11.81 -12.41 -33.95
CA ALA A 38 12.41 -11.07 -33.96
C ALA A 38 13.70 -10.97 -33.11
N ALA A 39 13.73 -11.64 -31.96
CA ALA A 39 14.92 -11.70 -31.10
C ALA A 39 16.11 -12.43 -31.76
N VAL A 40 15.83 -13.51 -32.49
CA VAL A 40 16.85 -14.33 -33.16
C VAL A 40 17.37 -13.63 -34.42
N LEU A 41 16.48 -12.97 -35.19
CA LEU A 41 16.85 -12.13 -36.33
C LEU A 41 17.79 -10.99 -35.92
N ARG A 42 17.49 -10.29 -34.81
CA ARG A 42 18.36 -9.24 -34.27
C ARG A 42 19.74 -9.77 -33.91
N ALA A 43 19.82 -10.92 -33.24
CA ALA A 43 21.09 -11.56 -32.92
C ALA A 43 21.88 -11.91 -34.19
N GLY A 44 21.20 -12.38 -35.23
CA GLY A 44 21.79 -12.65 -36.56
C GLY A 44 22.32 -11.38 -37.24
N VAL A 45 21.55 -10.29 -37.25
CA VAL A 45 21.95 -8.99 -37.82
C VAL A 45 23.14 -8.40 -37.06
N MET A 46 23.08 -8.35 -35.72
CA MET A 46 24.20 -7.84 -34.91
C MET A 46 25.47 -8.68 -35.11
N SER A 47 25.34 -10.00 -35.19
CA SER A 47 26.47 -10.89 -35.48
C SER A 47 27.03 -10.67 -36.89
N SER A 48 26.17 -10.38 -37.87
CA SER A 48 26.57 -10.04 -39.23
C SER A 48 27.37 -8.75 -39.28
N VAL A 49 26.91 -7.69 -38.60
CA VAL A 49 27.64 -6.43 -38.46
C VAL A 49 29.00 -6.66 -37.82
N MET A 50 29.06 -7.52 -36.79
CA MET A 50 30.31 -7.85 -36.12
C MET A 50 31.29 -8.61 -37.03
N VAL A 51 30.81 -9.60 -37.80
CA VAL A 51 31.63 -10.35 -38.76
C VAL A 51 32.16 -9.44 -39.86
N LEU A 52 31.32 -8.57 -40.42
CA LEU A 52 31.69 -7.59 -41.46
C LEU A 52 32.69 -6.54 -40.95
N ALA A 53 32.56 -6.12 -39.70
CA ALA A 53 33.52 -5.19 -39.11
C ALA A 53 34.88 -5.85 -38.84
N GLN A 54 34.90 -7.13 -38.47
CA GLN A 54 36.14 -7.89 -38.33
C GLN A 54 36.85 -8.10 -39.67
N THR A 55 36.12 -8.36 -40.77
CA THR A 55 36.72 -8.42 -42.10
C THR A 55 37.26 -7.06 -42.55
N ALA A 56 36.58 -5.96 -42.18
CA ALA A 56 37.03 -4.59 -42.43
C ALA A 56 38.11 -4.08 -41.45
N ARG A 57 38.55 -4.89 -40.47
CA ARG A 57 39.48 -4.52 -39.38
C ARG A 57 39.08 -3.24 -38.62
N ARG A 58 37.79 -2.94 -38.50
CA ARG A 58 37.28 -1.78 -37.76
C ARG A 58 36.81 -2.18 -36.36
N ARG A 59 36.98 -1.28 -35.38
CA ARG A 59 36.43 -1.46 -34.03
C ARG A 59 34.91 -1.29 -34.10
N VAL A 60 34.18 -2.26 -33.54
CA VAL A 60 32.71 -2.22 -33.47
C VAL A 60 32.30 -1.49 -32.21
N HIS A 61 31.51 -0.43 -32.36
CA HIS A 61 30.84 0.22 -31.22
C HIS A 61 29.47 -0.44 -31.01
N ALA A 62 29.36 -1.26 -29.96
CA ALA A 62 28.17 -2.08 -29.71
C ALA A 62 26.83 -1.28 -29.67
N PRO A 63 26.74 -0.06 -29.10
CA PRO A 63 25.51 0.73 -29.15
C PRO A 63 25.11 1.13 -30.57
N THR A 64 26.07 1.49 -31.42
CA THR A 64 25.78 1.83 -32.82
C THR A 64 25.33 0.62 -33.63
N SER A 65 25.85 -0.58 -33.34
CA SER A 65 25.38 -1.82 -33.96
C SER A 65 23.96 -2.17 -33.51
N LEU A 66 23.60 -1.92 -32.25
CA LEU A 66 22.22 -2.08 -31.77
C LEU A 66 21.28 -1.11 -32.47
N ALA A 67 21.65 0.17 -32.57
CA ALA A 67 20.85 1.18 -33.27
C ALA A 67 20.65 0.83 -34.75
N ALA A 68 21.72 0.42 -35.45
CA ALA A 68 21.64 -0.03 -36.83
C ALA A 68 20.73 -1.26 -36.99
N ALA A 69 20.81 -2.22 -36.07
CA ALA A 69 19.94 -3.40 -36.08
C ALA A 69 18.46 -3.04 -35.86
N VAL A 70 18.17 -2.11 -34.94
CA VAL A 70 16.80 -1.62 -34.71
C VAL A 70 16.27 -0.93 -35.96
N VAL A 71 17.02 0.02 -36.53
CA VAL A 71 16.62 0.73 -37.76
C VAL A 71 16.39 -0.23 -38.92
N PHE A 72 17.30 -1.18 -39.12
CA PHE A 72 17.20 -2.17 -40.19
C PHE A 72 15.95 -3.05 -40.04
N LEU A 73 15.71 -3.59 -38.84
CA LEU A 73 14.54 -4.44 -38.59
C LEU A 73 13.22 -3.67 -38.68
N SER A 74 13.18 -2.42 -38.18
CA SER A 74 12.02 -1.54 -38.32
C SER A 74 11.76 -1.12 -39.77
N ALA A 75 12.80 -0.98 -40.59
CA ALA A 75 12.65 -0.69 -42.01
C ALA A 75 12.06 -1.86 -42.80
N LEU A 76 12.42 -3.11 -42.43
CA LEU A 76 11.85 -4.31 -43.03
C LEU A 76 10.40 -4.55 -42.60
N ASN A 77 10.11 -4.32 -41.31
CA ASN A 77 8.76 -4.44 -40.78
C ASN A 77 8.53 -3.42 -39.64
N PRO A 78 7.74 -2.36 -39.89
CA PRO A 78 7.44 -1.35 -38.87
C PRO A 78 6.73 -1.91 -37.63
N THR A 79 5.99 -3.01 -37.75
CA THR A 79 5.24 -3.59 -36.63
C THR A 79 6.13 -4.28 -35.61
N VAL A 80 7.41 -4.53 -35.93
CA VAL A 80 8.41 -5.13 -35.02
C VAL A 80 8.61 -4.28 -33.75
N LEU A 81 8.36 -2.97 -33.81
CA LEU A 81 8.44 -2.10 -32.62
C LEU A 81 7.39 -2.42 -31.55
N TRP A 82 6.29 -3.08 -31.94
CA TRP A 82 5.22 -3.52 -31.04
C TRP A 82 5.37 -4.97 -30.58
N ASP A 83 6.35 -5.69 -31.12
CA ASP A 83 6.62 -7.07 -30.72
C ASP A 83 7.29 -7.09 -29.34
N VAL A 84 6.68 -7.80 -28.38
CA VAL A 84 7.18 -7.89 -27.01
C VAL A 84 8.55 -8.58 -26.98
N GLY A 85 8.75 -9.60 -27.83
CA GLY A 85 10.03 -10.28 -27.97
C GLY A 85 11.15 -9.33 -28.39
N PHE A 86 10.88 -8.47 -29.38
CA PHE A 86 11.80 -7.43 -29.84
C PHE A 86 12.11 -6.42 -28.74
N LEU A 87 11.09 -5.88 -28.05
CA LEU A 87 11.25 -4.91 -26.97
C LEU A 87 12.11 -5.46 -25.82
N LEU A 88 11.84 -6.70 -25.38
CA LEU A 88 12.63 -7.37 -24.35
C LEU A 88 14.08 -7.59 -24.81
N SER A 89 14.28 -7.95 -26.07
CA SER A 89 15.61 -8.19 -26.64
C SER A 89 16.47 -6.92 -26.70
N VAL A 90 15.89 -5.80 -27.14
CA VAL A 90 16.57 -4.50 -27.23
C VAL A 90 16.89 -3.98 -25.83
N THR A 91 15.89 -3.94 -24.94
CA THR A 91 16.07 -3.44 -23.56
C THR A 91 17.09 -4.28 -22.79
N ALA A 92 17.05 -5.61 -22.89
CA ALA A 92 18.07 -6.49 -22.31
C ALA A 92 19.48 -6.17 -22.82
N THR A 93 19.62 -5.84 -24.11
CA THR A 93 20.95 -5.51 -24.68
C THR A 93 21.42 -4.14 -24.21
N VAL A 94 20.53 -3.19 -24.02
CA VAL A 94 20.85 -1.91 -23.35
C VAL A 94 21.29 -2.15 -21.90
N GLY A 95 20.59 -3.02 -21.16
CA GLY A 95 20.99 -3.43 -19.81
C GLY A 95 22.40 -4.02 -19.78
N LEU A 96 22.68 -4.97 -20.67
CA LEU A 96 23.99 -5.59 -20.78
C LEU A 96 25.10 -4.58 -21.15
N LEU A 97 24.86 -3.69 -22.12
CA LEU A 97 25.89 -2.78 -22.61
C LEU A 97 26.13 -1.58 -21.70
N CYS A 98 25.06 -1.02 -21.13
CA CYS A 98 25.14 0.23 -20.36
C CYS A 98 25.16 -0.03 -18.85
N TYR A 99 24.33 -0.94 -18.34
CA TYR A 99 24.13 -1.09 -16.89
C TYR A 99 25.05 -2.14 -16.27
N ALA A 100 25.39 -3.22 -16.97
CA ALA A 100 26.33 -4.21 -16.45
C ALA A 100 27.69 -3.60 -16.06
N PRO A 101 28.36 -2.78 -16.91
CA PRO A 101 29.60 -2.13 -16.49
C PRO A 101 29.37 -1.14 -15.35
N LEU A 102 28.29 -0.36 -15.35
CA LEU A 102 28.01 0.61 -14.28
C LEU A 102 27.87 -0.07 -12.91
N LEU A 103 27.10 -1.16 -12.85
CA LEU A 103 26.91 -1.96 -11.64
C LEU A 103 28.22 -2.63 -11.19
N ALA A 104 29.00 -3.18 -12.13
CA ALA A 104 30.29 -3.79 -11.82
C ALA A 104 31.29 -2.78 -11.22
N HIS A 105 31.40 -1.58 -11.80
CA HIS A 105 32.28 -0.53 -11.28
C HIS A 105 31.79 0.00 -9.93
N GLY A 106 30.48 0.19 -9.76
CA GLY A 106 29.89 0.62 -8.48
C GLY A 106 30.15 -0.39 -7.36
N LEU A 107 29.91 -1.68 -7.62
CA LEU A 107 30.17 -2.75 -6.67
C LEU A 107 31.67 -2.88 -6.36
N THR A 108 32.53 -2.75 -7.36
CA THR A 108 33.99 -2.75 -7.14
C THR A 108 34.39 -1.62 -6.20
N ARG A 109 33.94 -0.39 -6.45
CA ARG A 109 34.24 0.78 -5.59
C ARG A 109 33.77 0.57 -4.15
N TRP A 110 32.58 0.00 -3.98
CA TRP A 110 32.04 -0.31 -2.67
C TRP A 110 32.81 -1.44 -1.95
N LEU A 111 33.18 -2.51 -2.65
CA LEU A 111 34.00 -3.58 -2.07
C LEU A 111 35.41 -3.11 -1.74
N THR A 112 36.00 -2.22 -2.55
CA THR A 112 37.33 -1.65 -2.29
C THR A 112 37.37 -0.73 -1.08
N SER A 113 36.22 -0.19 -0.63
CA SER A 113 36.18 0.59 0.61
C SER A 113 36.15 -0.30 1.86
N MET A 114 35.85 -1.59 1.72
CA MET A 114 35.77 -2.56 2.83
C MET A 114 36.89 -3.61 2.81
N ILE A 115 37.45 -3.94 1.63
CA ILE A 115 38.37 -5.06 1.43
C ILE A 115 39.51 -4.65 0.48
N SER A 116 40.66 -5.33 0.55
CA SER A 116 41.79 -5.18 -0.38
C SER A 116 41.37 -5.28 -1.85
N GLU A 117 41.93 -4.42 -2.70
CA GLU A 117 41.61 -4.24 -4.13
C GLU A 117 41.66 -5.54 -4.96
N ALA A 118 42.63 -6.41 -4.69
CA ALA A 118 42.77 -7.71 -5.36
C ALA A 118 41.64 -8.71 -5.03
N ARG A 119 41.06 -8.64 -3.82
CA ARG A 119 39.91 -9.48 -3.43
C ARG A 119 38.61 -8.92 -3.99
N ALA A 120 38.43 -7.60 -3.95
CA ALA A 120 37.27 -6.94 -4.52
C ALA A 120 37.12 -7.24 -6.02
N THR A 121 38.20 -7.09 -6.79
CA THR A 121 38.20 -7.38 -8.24
C THR A 121 37.92 -8.86 -8.54
N ARG A 122 38.48 -9.80 -7.77
CA ARG A 122 38.22 -11.24 -7.95
C ARG A 122 36.76 -11.62 -7.64
N ILE A 123 36.18 -11.04 -6.58
CA ILE A 123 34.77 -11.28 -6.22
C ILE A 123 33.85 -10.71 -7.30
N VAL A 124 34.11 -9.48 -7.75
CA VAL A 124 33.32 -8.85 -8.81
C VAL A 124 33.46 -9.63 -10.11
N SER A 125 34.65 -10.09 -10.51
CA SER A 125 34.79 -10.87 -11.74
C SER A 125 33.97 -12.17 -11.73
N LEU A 126 33.86 -12.83 -10.58
CA LEU A 126 33.03 -14.04 -10.42
C LEU A 126 31.53 -13.72 -10.44
N LEU A 127 31.12 -12.62 -9.82
CA LEU A 127 29.72 -12.17 -9.82
C LEU A 127 29.29 -11.55 -11.14
N ASN A 128 30.25 -11.04 -11.94
CA ASN A 128 29.97 -10.30 -13.16
C ASN A 128 29.37 -11.20 -14.24
N GLU A 129 29.86 -12.42 -14.37
CA GLU A 129 29.47 -13.32 -15.46
C GLU A 129 28.02 -13.85 -15.35
N ALA A 130 27.42 -13.83 -14.16
CA ALA A 130 26.05 -14.29 -13.96
C ALA A 130 25.16 -13.24 -13.28
N LEU A 131 25.52 -12.79 -12.08
CA LEU A 131 24.60 -12.02 -11.24
C LEU A 131 24.46 -10.56 -11.68
N ILE A 132 25.58 -9.88 -11.95
CA ILE A 132 25.55 -8.46 -12.37
C ILE A 132 24.86 -8.31 -13.73
N VAL A 133 25.18 -9.19 -14.68
CA VAL A 133 24.55 -9.21 -16.01
C VAL A 133 23.05 -9.48 -15.88
N THR A 134 22.64 -10.47 -15.08
CA THR A 134 21.22 -10.77 -14.87
C THR A 134 20.50 -9.58 -14.24
N ILE A 135 21.05 -8.94 -13.21
CA ILE A 135 20.43 -7.76 -12.59
C ILE A 135 20.34 -6.59 -13.57
N ALA A 136 21.40 -6.33 -14.34
CA ALA A 136 21.43 -5.26 -15.34
C ALA A 136 20.34 -5.44 -16.40
N VAL A 137 20.21 -6.66 -16.91
CA VAL A 137 19.16 -7.02 -17.88
C VAL A 137 17.78 -6.91 -17.24
N GLN A 138 17.58 -7.50 -16.06
CA GLN A 138 16.31 -7.49 -15.33
C GLN A 138 15.82 -6.06 -15.07
N LEU A 139 16.72 -5.17 -14.63
CA LEU A 139 16.41 -3.77 -14.39
C LEU A 139 15.89 -3.09 -15.66
N THR A 140 16.51 -3.36 -16.81
CA THR A 140 16.06 -2.78 -18.07
C THR A 140 14.83 -3.46 -18.68
N THR A 141 14.57 -4.75 -18.42
CA THR A 141 13.41 -5.46 -19.00
C THR A 141 12.15 -5.34 -18.15
N LEU A 142 12.30 -5.05 -16.85
CA LEU A 142 11.19 -4.97 -15.89
C LEU A 142 10.12 -3.96 -16.33
N GLY A 143 10.52 -2.81 -16.88
CA GLY A 143 9.57 -1.81 -17.38
C GLY A 143 8.67 -2.36 -18.50
N VAL A 144 9.22 -3.18 -19.41
CA VAL A 144 8.42 -3.85 -20.45
C VAL A 144 7.57 -4.95 -19.86
N LEU A 145 8.13 -5.79 -18.97
CA LEU A 145 7.42 -6.92 -18.38
C LEU A 145 6.20 -6.47 -17.58
N VAL A 146 6.37 -5.49 -16.69
CA VAL A 146 5.27 -4.94 -15.87
C VAL A 146 4.26 -4.21 -16.73
N GLY A 147 4.71 -3.45 -17.75
CA GLY A 147 3.81 -2.74 -18.65
C GLY A 147 2.92 -3.64 -19.51
N GLN A 148 3.45 -4.77 -19.96
CA GLN A 148 2.75 -5.69 -20.88
C GLN A 148 2.00 -6.80 -20.13
N PHE A 149 2.65 -7.43 -19.15
CA PHE A 149 2.11 -8.60 -18.47
C PHE A 149 1.48 -8.29 -17.11
N ARG A 150 1.67 -7.08 -16.58
CA ARG A 150 1.14 -6.65 -15.26
C ARG A 150 1.52 -7.58 -14.11
N THR A 151 2.62 -8.30 -14.24
CA THR A 151 3.15 -9.20 -13.23
C THR A 151 4.60 -8.85 -12.93
N LEU A 152 4.97 -8.95 -11.66
CA LEU A 152 6.34 -8.77 -11.20
C LEU A 152 6.89 -10.09 -10.68
N THR A 153 7.80 -10.71 -11.45
CA THR A 153 8.45 -11.96 -11.06
C THR A 153 9.72 -11.68 -10.25
N LEU A 154 9.63 -11.82 -8.92
CA LEU A 154 10.74 -11.58 -7.99
C LEU A 154 11.80 -12.69 -8.04
N VAL A 155 11.38 -13.92 -8.32
CA VAL A 155 12.28 -15.09 -8.36
C VAL A 155 13.12 -15.17 -9.65
N ALA A 156 12.81 -14.35 -10.65
CA ALA A 156 13.45 -14.41 -11.97
C ALA A 156 15.00 -14.31 -11.94
N PRO A 157 15.65 -13.47 -11.11
CA PRO A 157 17.11 -13.46 -11.01
C PRO A 157 17.68 -14.78 -10.50
N LEU A 158 17.03 -15.39 -9.50
CA LEU A 158 17.43 -16.68 -8.92
C LEU A 158 17.21 -17.81 -9.93
N THR A 159 16.05 -17.85 -10.56
CA THR A 159 15.70 -18.85 -11.58
C THR A 159 16.68 -18.79 -12.76
N ASN A 160 17.01 -17.58 -13.25
CA ASN A 160 17.98 -17.40 -14.33
C ASN A 160 19.40 -17.82 -13.94
N LEU A 161 19.83 -17.54 -12.70
CA LEU A 161 21.14 -17.97 -12.20
C LEU A 161 21.31 -19.50 -12.23
N LEU A 162 20.24 -20.24 -11.92
CA LEU A 162 20.25 -21.70 -11.87
C LEU A 162 20.10 -22.37 -13.25
N ILE A 163 19.40 -21.71 -14.19
CA ILE A 163 19.07 -22.27 -15.51
C ILE A 163 20.12 -21.91 -16.58
N LEU A 164 20.64 -20.67 -16.58
CA LEU A 164 21.52 -20.18 -17.64
C LEU A 164 22.77 -21.06 -17.90
N PRO A 165 23.45 -21.64 -16.88
CA PRO A 165 24.60 -22.53 -17.13
C PRO A 165 24.24 -23.81 -17.88
N VAL A 166 22.99 -24.27 -17.76
CA VAL A 166 22.49 -25.50 -18.36
C VAL A 166 21.99 -25.30 -19.79
N GLN A 167 21.55 -24.07 -20.12
CA GLN A 167 20.94 -23.74 -21.41
C GLN A 167 21.80 -24.09 -22.65
N PRO A 168 23.14 -23.90 -22.68
CA PRO A 168 23.96 -24.30 -23.82
C PRO A 168 23.93 -25.80 -24.10
N PHE A 169 23.81 -26.63 -23.05
CA PHE A 169 23.72 -28.09 -23.20
C PHE A 169 22.36 -28.50 -23.78
N VAL A 170 21.27 -27.86 -23.31
CA VAL A 170 19.93 -28.05 -23.89
C VAL A 170 19.95 -27.75 -25.39
N MET A 171 20.57 -26.63 -25.79
CA MET A 171 20.68 -26.26 -27.20
C MET A 171 21.54 -27.26 -28.00
N LEU A 172 22.70 -27.65 -27.47
CA LEU A 172 23.62 -28.57 -28.14
C LEU A 172 22.98 -29.93 -28.39
N PHE A 173 22.42 -30.54 -27.35
CA PHE A 173 21.78 -31.85 -27.45
C PHE A 173 20.47 -31.78 -28.24
N GLY A 174 19.70 -30.69 -28.13
CA GLY A 174 18.50 -30.47 -28.94
C GLY A 174 18.80 -30.42 -30.45
N VAL A 175 19.83 -29.68 -30.88
CA VAL A 175 20.29 -29.71 -32.29
C VAL A 175 20.77 -31.11 -32.67
N GLY A 176 21.51 -31.79 -31.78
CA GLY A 176 21.93 -33.17 -31.99
C GLY A 176 20.76 -34.14 -32.20
N THR A 177 19.67 -34.00 -31.44
CA THR A 177 18.45 -34.79 -31.58
C THR A 177 17.78 -34.55 -32.93
N VAL A 178 17.66 -33.29 -33.36
CA VAL A 178 17.06 -32.94 -34.65
C VAL A 178 17.87 -33.50 -35.82
N LEU A 179 19.19 -33.28 -35.81
CA LEU A 179 20.09 -33.77 -36.87
C LEU A 179 20.15 -35.30 -36.89
N GLY A 180 20.24 -35.94 -35.72
CA GLY A 180 20.21 -37.39 -35.59
C GLY A 180 18.91 -37.98 -36.13
N GLY A 181 17.77 -37.37 -35.79
CA GLY A 181 16.45 -37.80 -36.24
C GLY A 181 16.24 -37.64 -37.74
N LEU A 182 16.86 -36.63 -38.35
CA LEU A 182 16.80 -36.42 -39.80
C LEU A 182 17.58 -37.48 -40.58
N ILE A 183 18.67 -38.01 -40.00
CA ILE A 183 19.50 -39.06 -40.62
C ILE A 183 18.88 -40.44 -40.37
N TRP A 184 18.61 -40.78 -39.11
CA TRP A 184 18.03 -42.06 -38.70
C TRP A 184 17.39 -41.93 -37.30
N PRO A 185 16.08 -42.16 -37.13
CA PRO A 185 15.39 -41.90 -35.85
C PRO A 185 16.06 -42.49 -34.58
N PRO A 186 16.66 -43.69 -34.59
CA PRO A 186 17.37 -44.23 -33.42
C PRO A 186 18.60 -43.41 -33.00
N LEU A 187 19.28 -42.71 -33.92
CA LEU A 187 20.41 -41.82 -33.58
C LEU A 187 19.96 -40.62 -32.76
N ALA A 188 18.68 -40.24 -32.81
CA ALA A 188 18.13 -39.15 -32.01
C ALA A 188 18.00 -39.53 -30.52
N LEU A 189 17.98 -40.82 -30.17
CA LEU A 189 17.70 -41.29 -28.81
C LEU A 189 18.76 -40.83 -27.81
N VAL A 190 20.04 -41.01 -28.13
CA VAL A 190 21.15 -40.66 -27.23
C VAL A 190 21.20 -39.16 -26.91
N PRO A 191 21.25 -38.24 -27.91
CA PRO A 191 21.16 -36.80 -27.62
C PRO A 191 19.79 -36.41 -27.05
N GLY A 192 18.71 -37.14 -27.40
CA GLY A 192 17.38 -36.93 -26.87
C GLY A 192 17.29 -37.15 -25.36
N TRP A 193 17.87 -38.23 -24.84
CA TRP A 193 17.95 -38.50 -23.39
C TRP A 193 18.74 -37.42 -22.65
N LEU A 194 19.84 -36.94 -23.23
CA LEU A 194 20.64 -35.86 -22.65
C LEU A 194 19.88 -34.53 -22.67
N SER A 195 19.21 -34.21 -23.78
CA SER A 195 18.33 -33.06 -23.89
C SER A 195 17.21 -33.12 -22.85
N TRP A 196 16.57 -34.28 -22.70
CA TRP A 196 15.54 -34.52 -21.69
C TRP A 196 16.07 -34.30 -20.27
N ALA A 197 17.26 -34.80 -19.92
CA ALA A 197 17.81 -34.64 -18.57
C ALA A 197 18.03 -33.16 -18.20
N PHE A 198 18.61 -32.37 -19.09
CA PHE A 198 18.83 -30.94 -18.86
C PHE A 198 17.53 -30.12 -18.90
N LEU A 199 16.57 -30.52 -19.74
CA LEU A 199 15.26 -29.90 -19.78
C LEU A 199 14.46 -30.21 -18.51
N ALA A 200 14.50 -31.46 -18.04
CA ALA A 200 13.89 -31.90 -16.80
C ALA A 200 14.44 -31.11 -15.59
N TYR A 201 15.76 -30.96 -15.50
CA TYR A 201 16.38 -30.08 -14.50
C TYR A 201 15.81 -28.65 -14.57
N THR A 202 15.74 -28.07 -15.77
CA THR A 202 15.21 -26.73 -15.98
C THR A 202 13.76 -26.63 -15.51
N THR A 203 12.91 -27.60 -15.85
CA THR A 203 11.51 -27.62 -15.43
C THR A 203 11.38 -27.78 -13.91
N THR A 204 12.17 -28.64 -13.27
CA THR A 204 12.17 -28.82 -11.81
C THR A 204 12.58 -27.54 -11.09
N VAL A 205 13.58 -26.82 -11.58
CA VAL A 205 13.99 -25.54 -11.00
C VAL A 205 12.87 -24.50 -11.14
N VAL A 206 12.25 -24.41 -12.31
CA VAL A 206 11.13 -23.47 -12.53
C VAL A 206 9.95 -23.79 -11.60
N THR A 207 9.52 -25.05 -11.51
CA THR A 207 8.38 -25.42 -10.64
C THR A 207 8.70 -25.22 -9.16
N TRP A 208 9.93 -25.51 -8.74
CA TRP A 208 10.38 -25.23 -7.38
C TRP A 208 10.39 -23.72 -7.08
N THR A 209 10.98 -22.89 -7.95
CA THR A 209 10.99 -21.42 -7.75
C THR A 209 9.60 -20.78 -7.85
N ALA A 210 8.67 -21.38 -8.61
CA ALA A 210 7.28 -20.92 -8.70
C ALA A 210 6.45 -21.25 -7.45
N SER A 211 6.87 -22.24 -6.65
CA SER A 211 6.15 -22.63 -5.42
C SER A 211 6.25 -21.61 -4.27
N PHE A 212 7.12 -20.60 -4.40
CA PHE A 212 7.27 -19.57 -3.37
C PHE A 212 6.09 -18.59 -3.36
N PRO A 213 5.57 -18.20 -2.17
CA PRO A 213 4.38 -17.33 -2.03
C PRO A 213 4.49 -15.96 -2.73
N TRP A 214 5.72 -15.49 -2.98
CA TRP A 214 6.01 -14.22 -3.64
C TRP A 214 6.75 -14.42 -4.97
N ALA A 215 6.60 -15.56 -5.62
CA ALA A 215 7.26 -15.85 -6.90
C ALA A 215 6.83 -14.83 -7.98
N ALA A 216 5.54 -14.53 -8.05
CA ALA A 216 4.98 -13.50 -8.91
C ALA A 216 3.94 -12.68 -8.14
N ILE A 217 3.99 -11.37 -8.31
CA ILE A 217 3.00 -10.44 -7.74
C ILE A 217 2.17 -9.87 -8.89
N ASP A 218 0.85 -10.04 -8.80
CA ASP A 218 -0.10 -9.53 -9.78
C ASP A 218 -0.45 -8.06 -9.52
N LEU A 219 -0.10 -7.18 -10.46
CA LEU A 219 -0.30 -5.75 -10.39
C LEU A 219 -1.58 -5.37 -11.13
N HIS A 220 -2.70 -5.34 -10.40
CA HIS A 220 -4.04 -5.17 -10.97
C HIS A 220 -4.28 -3.78 -11.60
N ALA A 221 -3.52 -2.75 -11.21
CA ALA A 221 -3.66 -1.38 -11.67
C ALA A 221 -2.32 -0.73 -12.06
N VAL A 222 -1.73 -1.17 -13.18
CA VAL A 222 -0.55 -0.51 -13.75
C VAL A 222 -0.99 0.55 -14.78
N PRO A 223 -0.69 1.84 -14.58
CA PRO A 223 -0.99 2.88 -15.56
C PRO A 223 -0.28 2.62 -16.90
N THR A 224 -0.91 2.96 -18.03
CA THR A 224 -0.29 2.84 -19.37
C THR A 224 0.98 3.66 -19.52
N LEU A 225 1.12 4.73 -18.74
CA LEU A 225 2.31 5.57 -18.70
C LEU A 225 3.46 4.98 -17.87
N PHE A 226 3.24 3.87 -17.15
CA PHE A 226 4.24 3.28 -16.26
C PHE A 226 5.59 3.01 -16.95
N PRO A 227 5.67 2.36 -18.14
CA PRO A 227 6.97 2.10 -18.78
C PRO A 227 7.71 3.40 -19.11
N ILE A 228 6.99 4.45 -19.52
CA ILE A 228 7.57 5.76 -19.86
C ILE A 228 8.16 6.39 -18.60
N VAL A 229 7.40 6.43 -17.51
CA VAL A 229 7.86 6.97 -16.23
C VAL A 229 9.04 6.17 -15.70
N TYR A 230 8.96 4.83 -15.77
CA TYR A 230 10.00 3.92 -15.32
C TYR A 230 11.32 4.15 -16.06
N TYR A 231 11.31 4.16 -17.40
CA TYR A 231 12.52 4.43 -18.18
C TYR A 231 13.03 5.87 -18.03
N GLY A 232 12.12 6.83 -17.85
CA GLY A 232 12.48 8.22 -17.54
C GLY A 232 13.22 8.33 -16.20
N LEU A 233 12.72 7.69 -15.15
CA LEU A 233 13.37 7.61 -13.84
C LEU A 233 14.69 6.86 -13.91
N LEU A 234 14.73 5.71 -14.58
CA LEU A 234 15.94 4.91 -14.75
C LEU A 234 17.03 5.72 -15.50
N GLY A 235 16.65 6.45 -16.56
CA GLY A 235 17.51 7.38 -17.27
C GLY A 235 17.98 8.54 -16.39
N GLY A 236 17.08 9.13 -15.59
CA GLY A 236 17.41 10.21 -14.66
C GLY A 236 18.39 9.78 -13.58
N VAL A 237 18.17 8.62 -12.97
CA VAL A 237 19.06 8.03 -11.95
C VAL A 237 20.42 7.70 -12.54
N THR A 238 20.48 7.14 -13.75
CA THR A 238 21.76 6.85 -14.40
C THR A 238 22.53 8.11 -14.77
N LEU A 239 21.86 9.15 -15.26
CA LEU A 239 22.48 10.45 -15.50
C LEU A 239 23.00 11.06 -14.19
N TRP A 240 22.23 10.99 -13.10
CA TRP A 240 22.67 11.50 -11.80
C TRP A 240 23.87 10.72 -11.25
N ALA A 241 23.86 9.39 -11.35
CA ALA A 241 24.94 8.54 -10.86
C ALA A 241 26.24 8.66 -11.68
N THR A 242 26.14 8.97 -12.97
CA THR A 242 27.32 9.05 -13.86
C THR A 242 27.82 10.48 -14.07
N HIS A 243 26.93 11.45 -14.17
CA HIS A 243 27.23 12.86 -14.49
C HIS A 243 26.36 13.81 -13.64
N PRO A 244 26.59 13.89 -12.31
CA PRO A 244 25.70 14.61 -11.38
C PRO A 244 25.56 16.10 -11.70
N ARG A 245 26.60 16.74 -12.26
CA ARG A 245 26.57 18.16 -12.66
C ARG A 245 25.67 18.42 -13.86
N GLU A 246 25.67 17.51 -14.84
CA GLU A 246 24.82 17.61 -16.03
C GLU A 246 23.38 17.22 -15.71
N ALA A 247 23.17 16.19 -14.88
CA ALA A 247 21.85 15.80 -14.41
C ALA A 247 21.14 16.94 -13.67
N TYR A 248 21.85 17.65 -12.79
CA TYR A 248 21.31 18.84 -12.12
C TYR A 248 20.96 19.96 -13.12
N HIS A 249 21.80 20.20 -14.13
CA HIS A 249 21.54 21.21 -15.15
C HIS A 249 20.29 20.87 -15.99
N TYR A 250 20.20 19.65 -16.52
CA TYR A 250 19.06 19.20 -17.31
C TYR A 250 17.78 19.17 -16.49
N ALA A 251 17.82 18.63 -15.26
CA ALA A 251 16.66 18.62 -14.37
C ALA A 251 16.17 20.05 -14.08
N ARG A 252 17.07 21.00 -13.79
CA ARG A 252 16.71 22.40 -13.54
C ARG A 252 16.07 23.06 -14.76
N VAL A 253 16.58 22.80 -15.97
CA VAL A 253 16.00 23.34 -17.21
C VAL A 253 14.64 22.71 -17.51
N TRP A 254 14.48 21.40 -17.31
CA TRP A 254 13.21 20.70 -17.53
C TRP A 254 12.15 21.12 -16.52
N LEU A 255 12.49 21.17 -15.23
CA LEU A 255 11.63 21.63 -14.14
C LEU A 255 11.20 23.10 -14.35
N ALA A 256 12.10 23.95 -14.86
CA ALA A 256 11.78 25.34 -15.20
C ALA A 256 10.85 25.49 -16.42
N ARG A 257 10.75 24.45 -17.28
CA ARG A 257 9.87 24.43 -18.46
C ARG A 257 8.51 23.79 -18.20
N LEU A 258 8.31 23.17 -17.04
CA LEU A 258 7.01 22.61 -16.69
C LEU A 258 5.98 23.74 -16.53
N PRO A 259 4.81 23.63 -17.18
CA PRO A 259 3.77 24.63 -17.05
C PRO A 259 3.26 24.65 -15.60
N ARG A 260 2.89 25.85 -15.10
CA ARG A 260 2.34 26.07 -13.75
C ARG A 260 1.29 25.05 -13.29
N PRO A 261 0.33 24.57 -14.12
CA PRO A 261 -0.63 23.54 -13.70
C PRO A 261 0.03 22.21 -13.31
N VAL A 262 1.15 21.81 -13.94
CA VAL A 262 1.84 20.56 -13.60
C VAL A 262 2.57 20.69 -12.26
N TRP A 263 3.15 21.87 -11.98
CA TRP A 263 3.70 22.17 -10.67
C TRP A 263 2.63 22.16 -9.58
N ALA A 264 1.47 22.78 -9.84
CA ALA A 264 0.34 22.77 -8.91
C ALA A 264 -0.15 21.33 -8.66
N ALA A 265 -0.24 20.50 -9.69
CA ALA A 265 -0.62 19.09 -9.56
C ALA A 265 0.40 18.25 -8.78
N LEU A 266 1.70 18.48 -8.97
CA LEU A 266 2.74 17.80 -8.20
C LEU A 266 2.72 18.22 -6.73
N VAL A 267 2.59 19.51 -6.44
CA VAL A 267 2.49 20.01 -5.07
C VAL A 267 1.21 19.51 -4.41
N ALA A 268 0.08 19.53 -5.11
CA ALA A 268 -1.18 18.97 -4.61
C ALA A 268 -1.06 17.46 -4.39
N GLY A 269 -0.41 16.72 -5.28
CA GLY A 269 -0.17 15.29 -5.13
C GLY A 269 0.71 14.95 -3.93
N VAL A 270 1.79 15.71 -3.71
CA VAL A 270 2.63 15.57 -2.50
C VAL A 270 1.85 15.95 -1.26
N ALA A 271 1.09 17.05 -1.29
CA ALA A 271 0.25 17.47 -0.16
C ALA A 271 -0.79 16.40 0.18
N LEU A 272 -1.45 15.81 -0.82
CA LEU A 272 -2.39 14.70 -0.63
C LEU A 272 -1.72 13.45 -0.06
N LEU A 273 -0.52 13.10 -0.52
CA LEU A 273 0.25 11.96 0.01
C LEU A 273 0.69 12.19 1.46
N VAL A 274 1.16 13.39 1.79
CA VAL A 274 1.53 13.76 3.16
C VAL A 274 0.28 13.78 4.05
N SER A 275 -0.84 14.34 3.56
CA SER A 275 -2.10 14.38 4.29
C SER A 275 -2.63 12.97 4.55
N TYR A 276 -2.61 12.09 3.55
CA TYR A 276 -3.01 10.69 3.70
C TYR A 276 -2.12 9.92 4.68
N GLY A 277 -0.80 10.17 4.66
CA GLY A 277 0.14 9.57 5.60
C GLY A 277 -0.06 10.07 7.04
N ALA A 278 -0.32 11.37 7.22
CA ALA A 278 -0.56 11.99 8.52
C ALA A 278 -1.92 11.59 9.13
N SER A 279 -2.90 11.26 8.29
CA SER A 279 -4.22 10.79 8.73
C SER A 279 -4.29 9.29 8.98
N ARG A 280 -3.15 8.58 9.00
CA ARG A 280 -3.16 7.18 9.42
C ARG A 280 -3.44 7.07 10.92
N PRO A 281 -4.10 5.98 11.35
CA PRO A 281 -4.27 5.70 12.77
C PRO A 281 -2.91 5.69 13.44
N ASP A 282 -2.78 6.45 14.51
CA ASP A 282 -1.56 6.56 15.32
C ASP A 282 -1.42 5.40 16.32
N GLY A 283 -2.36 4.44 16.28
CA GLY A 283 -2.39 3.26 17.15
C GLY A 283 -2.92 3.54 18.55
N ARG A 284 -3.65 4.64 18.75
CA ARG A 284 -4.22 5.01 20.06
C ARG A 284 -5.75 5.12 19.99
N LEU A 285 -6.40 4.98 21.13
CA LEU A 285 -7.81 5.33 21.29
C LEU A 285 -7.96 6.84 21.47
N HIS A 286 -8.72 7.46 20.58
CA HIS A 286 -9.11 8.87 20.67
C HIS A 286 -10.58 8.96 21.04
N VAL A 287 -10.89 9.74 22.06
CA VAL A 287 -12.25 10.06 22.47
C VAL A 287 -12.40 11.57 22.40
N THR A 288 -13.07 12.05 21.36
CA THR A 288 -13.29 13.47 21.11
C THR A 288 -14.73 13.84 21.48
N PHE A 289 -14.89 14.67 22.50
CA PHE A 289 -16.14 15.30 22.89
C PHE A 289 -16.37 16.54 22.02
N LEU A 290 -17.32 16.45 21.09
CA LEU A 290 -17.50 17.44 20.04
C LEU A 290 -18.27 18.69 20.55
N ASP A 291 -17.81 19.88 20.18
CA ASP A 291 -18.56 21.12 20.38
C ASP A 291 -19.63 21.30 19.31
N VAL A 292 -20.77 20.64 19.52
CA VAL A 292 -21.93 20.70 18.62
C VAL A 292 -22.87 21.87 18.92
N SER A 293 -22.41 22.89 19.66
CA SER A 293 -23.19 24.11 19.97
C SER A 293 -24.59 23.85 20.55
N GLY A 294 -24.78 22.68 21.18
CA GLY A 294 -26.02 22.26 21.80
C GLY A 294 -26.26 20.75 21.72
N GLY A 295 -26.60 20.13 22.85
CA GLY A 295 -26.77 18.67 22.95
C GLY A 295 -25.47 17.95 23.32
N GLU A 296 -25.32 16.70 22.86
CA GLU A 296 -24.14 15.86 23.11
C GLU A 296 -23.76 15.08 21.84
N ALA A 297 -22.46 14.99 21.57
CA ALA A 297 -21.89 14.14 20.53
C ALA A 297 -20.46 13.77 20.91
N VAL A 298 -20.12 12.49 20.82
CA VAL A 298 -18.78 11.97 21.14
C VAL A 298 -18.31 11.11 19.99
N LEU A 299 -17.16 11.45 19.42
CA LEU A 299 -16.49 10.66 18.41
C LEU A 299 -15.43 9.77 19.09
N ILE A 300 -15.49 8.48 18.84
CA ILE A 300 -14.53 7.49 19.35
C ILE A 300 -13.82 6.88 18.16
N GLN A 301 -12.49 6.95 18.14
CA GLN A 301 -11.64 6.36 17.12
C GLN A 301 -10.72 5.33 17.75
N SER A 302 -10.77 4.09 17.26
CA SER A 302 -9.94 2.99 17.77
C SER A 302 -8.51 3.06 17.25
N PRO A 303 -7.55 2.33 17.86
CA PRO A 303 -6.19 2.22 17.35
C PRO A 303 -6.06 1.74 15.91
N SER A 304 -6.96 0.86 15.44
CA SER A 304 -6.97 0.40 14.05
C SER A 304 -7.60 1.42 13.08
N GLY A 305 -8.19 2.49 13.59
CA GLY A 305 -8.80 3.57 12.80
C GLY A 305 -10.32 3.46 12.64
N ARG A 306 -10.98 2.54 13.35
CA ARG A 306 -12.45 2.42 13.29
C ARG A 306 -13.12 3.53 14.07
N GLN A 307 -14.27 3.98 13.57
CA GLN A 307 -14.91 5.20 14.04
C GLN A 307 -16.34 4.93 14.51
N MET A 308 -16.63 5.36 15.74
CA MET A 308 -17.96 5.30 16.33
C MET A 308 -18.39 6.70 16.78
N LEU A 309 -19.55 7.15 16.30
CA LEU A 309 -20.16 8.40 16.74
C LEU A 309 -21.29 8.10 17.72
N VAL A 310 -21.20 8.60 18.94
CA VAL A 310 -22.23 8.51 19.97
C VAL A 310 -22.98 9.83 20.05
N ASP A 311 -24.25 9.81 19.64
CA ASP A 311 -25.13 10.96 19.48
C ASP A 311 -24.60 12.03 18.49
N GLY A 312 -25.49 12.93 18.08
CA GLY A 312 -25.21 13.90 17.05
C GLY A 312 -25.53 15.34 17.44
N GLY A 313 -25.91 15.62 18.68
CA GLY A 313 -26.28 16.99 19.06
C GLY A 313 -27.60 17.50 18.46
N ARG A 314 -27.93 18.74 18.80
CA ARG A 314 -29.18 19.44 18.43
C ARG A 314 -29.10 20.16 17.10
N ASP A 315 -27.97 20.79 16.79
CA ASP A 315 -27.78 21.58 15.57
C ASP A 315 -27.00 20.75 14.54
N PRO A 316 -27.66 20.28 13.47
CA PRO A 316 -27.00 19.41 12.51
C PRO A 316 -25.83 20.07 11.76
N ARG A 317 -25.83 21.39 11.60
CA ARG A 317 -24.72 22.10 10.96
C ARG A 317 -23.49 22.11 11.87
N ALA A 318 -23.70 22.31 13.16
CA ALA A 318 -22.64 22.26 14.15
C ALA A 318 -22.06 20.83 14.25
N SER A 319 -22.90 19.80 14.20
CA SER A 319 -22.46 18.39 14.17
C SER A 319 -21.57 18.08 12.98
N LEU A 320 -21.97 18.50 11.78
CA LEU A 320 -21.16 18.30 10.57
C LEU A 320 -19.87 19.12 10.58
N ALA A 321 -19.90 20.33 11.14
CA ALA A 321 -18.72 21.17 11.30
C ALA A 321 -17.72 20.54 12.29
N ALA A 322 -18.20 20.05 13.43
CA ALA A 322 -17.38 19.39 14.44
C ALA A 322 -16.79 18.06 13.95
N LEU A 323 -17.55 17.27 13.19
CA LEU A 323 -17.02 16.08 12.52
C LEU A 323 -15.98 16.47 11.45
N GLY A 324 -16.22 17.52 10.67
CA GLY A 324 -15.28 17.99 9.65
C GLY A 324 -14.00 18.62 10.21
N SER A 325 -13.98 19.01 11.50
CA SER A 325 -12.76 19.42 12.20
C SER A 325 -12.02 18.24 12.84
N ALA A 326 -12.76 17.22 13.31
CA ALA A 326 -12.17 16.03 13.94
C ALA A 326 -11.66 15.01 12.90
N LEU A 327 -12.31 14.91 11.74
CA LEU A 327 -11.97 13.97 10.67
C LEU A 327 -11.33 14.67 9.48
N PRO A 328 -10.45 13.98 8.72
CA PRO A 328 -9.92 14.49 7.47
C PRO A 328 -11.03 14.85 6.47
N PHE A 329 -10.85 15.89 5.66
CA PHE A 329 -11.91 16.40 4.76
C PHE A 329 -12.43 15.37 3.74
N TRP A 330 -11.64 14.33 3.44
CA TRP A 330 -12.00 13.25 2.52
C TRP A 330 -12.61 12.04 3.24
N ASP A 331 -12.43 11.91 4.55
CA ASP A 331 -13.00 10.82 5.32
C ASP A 331 -14.48 11.10 5.57
N ARG A 332 -15.31 10.18 5.10
CA ARG A 332 -16.77 10.25 5.25
C ARG A 332 -17.32 8.90 5.67
N THR A 333 -16.53 8.10 6.38
CA THR A 333 -16.93 6.77 6.83
C THR A 333 -17.08 6.74 8.35
N LEU A 334 -18.11 6.05 8.84
CA LEU A 334 -18.30 5.74 10.26
C LEU A 334 -18.71 4.27 10.38
N ASP A 335 -17.93 3.46 11.08
CA ASP A 335 -18.26 2.05 11.30
C ASP A 335 -19.55 1.91 12.11
N ALA A 336 -19.76 2.79 13.10
CA ALA A 336 -20.95 2.76 13.93
C ALA A 336 -21.47 4.15 14.32
N VAL A 337 -22.79 4.28 14.40
CA VAL A 337 -23.49 5.42 15.01
C VAL A 337 -24.38 4.91 16.12
N VAL A 338 -24.26 5.49 17.32
CA VAL A 338 -25.04 5.10 18.50
C VAL A 338 -25.99 6.24 18.89
N LEU A 339 -27.28 5.94 18.99
CA LEU A 339 -28.29 6.85 19.52
C LEU A 339 -28.61 6.48 20.97
N THR A 340 -28.18 7.30 21.93
CA THR A 340 -28.33 6.98 23.35
C THR A 340 -29.71 7.32 23.90
N ALA A 341 -30.31 8.42 23.47
CA ALA A 341 -31.70 8.75 23.80
C ALA A 341 -32.42 9.39 22.61
N PRO A 342 -33.68 9.03 22.35
CA PRO A 342 -34.39 9.43 21.14
C PRO A 342 -35.01 10.85 21.27
N ASN A 343 -34.21 11.84 21.63
CA ASN A 343 -34.63 13.23 21.76
C ASN A 343 -33.91 14.15 20.77
N GLN A 344 -34.40 15.39 20.66
CA GLN A 344 -33.87 16.35 19.70
C GLN A 344 -32.40 16.71 19.94
N ASP A 345 -31.95 16.72 21.19
CA ASP A 345 -30.61 17.16 21.56
C ASP A 345 -29.52 16.10 21.23
N ARG A 346 -29.94 14.92 20.75
CA ARG A 346 -29.05 13.80 20.37
C ARG A 346 -29.28 13.32 18.94
N LEU A 347 -30.55 13.24 18.52
CA LEU A 347 -30.95 12.66 17.24
C LEU A 347 -30.80 13.62 16.06
N ALA A 348 -30.97 14.93 16.27
CA ALA A 348 -31.13 15.89 15.17
C ALA A 348 -29.90 15.93 14.25
N GLY A 349 -28.69 15.97 14.80
CA GLY A 349 -27.48 15.94 13.99
C GLY A 349 -27.20 14.59 13.35
N LEU A 350 -27.58 13.48 13.99
CA LEU A 350 -27.38 12.14 13.42
C LEU A 350 -28.13 11.93 12.10
N VAL A 351 -29.31 12.55 11.95
CA VAL A 351 -30.05 12.51 10.68
C VAL A 351 -29.20 13.06 9.52
N GLU A 352 -28.58 14.23 9.69
CA GLU A 352 -27.76 14.83 8.63
C GLU A 352 -26.40 14.12 8.47
N VAL A 353 -25.90 13.48 9.52
CA VAL A 353 -24.72 12.60 9.45
C VAL A 353 -25.03 11.39 8.56
N LEU A 354 -26.16 10.70 8.76
CA LEU A 354 -26.59 9.59 7.89
C LEU A 354 -26.79 10.01 6.43
N GLU A 355 -27.17 11.27 6.18
CA GLU A 355 -27.32 11.79 4.81
C GLU A 355 -25.97 12.06 4.12
N ARG A 356 -24.88 12.33 4.86
CA ARG A 356 -23.58 12.77 4.30
C ARG A 356 -22.41 11.81 4.49
N TYR A 357 -22.44 11.01 5.55
CA TYR A 357 -21.44 10.00 5.87
C TYR A 357 -21.95 8.61 5.49
N GLN A 358 -21.06 7.73 5.07
CA GLN A 358 -21.34 6.31 4.94
C GLN A 358 -21.25 5.67 6.33
N VAL A 359 -22.35 5.09 6.77
CA VAL A 359 -22.47 4.43 8.07
C VAL A 359 -22.77 2.95 7.85
N ASP A 360 -22.07 2.07 8.55
CA ASP A 360 -22.25 0.61 8.39
C ASP A 360 -23.23 0.04 9.42
N LEU A 361 -23.16 0.51 10.67
CA LEU A 361 -24.01 0.06 11.77
C LEU A 361 -24.66 1.23 12.50
N VAL A 362 -25.97 1.16 12.70
CA VAL A 362 -26.71 2.03 13.62
C VAL A 362 -27.12 1.22 14.83
N VAL A 363 -26.74 1.72 16.01
CA VAL A 363 -27.07 1.14 17.30
C VAL A 363 -28.05 2.04 18.02
N SER A 364 -29.13 1.45 18.54
CA SER A 364 -30.13 2.19 19.31
C SER A 364 -30.56 1.40 20.55
N GLY A 365 -31.08 2.12 21.54
CA GLY A 365 -31.63 1.51 22.74
C GLY A 365 -33.01 0.91 22.54
N THR A 366 -33.68 0.68 23.65
CA THR A 366 -35.04 0.13 23.70
C THR A 366 -36.14 1.16 23.38
N SER A 367 -35.79 2.44 23.30
CA SER A 367 -36.74 3.55 23.14
C SER A 367 -36.67 4.12 21.73
N ASP A 368 -37.83 4.27 21.08
CA ASP A 368 -37.92 4.76 19.71
C ASP A 368 -38.14 6.28 19.62
N PRO A 369 -37.59 6.94 18.59
CA PRO A 369 -37.94 8.31 18.24
C PRO A 369 -39.43 8.47 17.95
N THR A 370 -39.97 9.62 18.37
CA THR A 370 -41.36 10.01 18.07
C THR A 370 -41.44 11.36 17.37
N GLY A 371 -42.53 11.58 16.62
CA GLY A 371 -42.81 12.85 15.94
C GLY A 371 -42.07 13.03 14.61
N ALA A 372 -42.00 14.28 14.12
CA ALA A 372 -41.46 14.57 12.79
C ALA A 372 -39.98 14.16 12.61
N LEU A 373 -39.18 14.21 13.68
CA LEU A 373 -37.78 13.80 13.64
C LEU A 373 -37.63 12.28 13.49
N ALA A 374 -38.57 11.50 14.03
CA ALA A 374 -38.61 10.05 13.86
C ALA A 374 -38.84 9.66 12.40
N THR A 375 -39.75 10.36 11.71
CA THR A 375 -39.99 10.13 10.28
C THR A 375 -38.75 10.43 9.45
N ARG A 376 -38.04 11.53 9.75
CA ARG A 376 -36.77 11.86 9.07
C ARG A 376 -35.69 10.82 9.34
N TRP A 377 -35.54 10.41 10.60
CA TRP A 377 -34.61 9.35 10.99
C TRP A 377 -34.88 8.05 10.24
N GLN A 378 -36.14 7.59 10.25
CA GLN A 378 -36.54 6.38 9.54
C GLN A 378 -36.27 6.48 8.03
N SER A 379 -36.60 7.63 7.41
CA SER A 379 -36.31 7.83 5.99
C SER A 379 -34.81 7.83 5.66
N ALA A 380 -33.96 8.36 6.57
CA ALA A 380 -32.52 8.35 6.40
C ALA A 380 -31.92 6.93 6.52
N LEU A 381 -32.50 6.11 7.41
CA LEU A 381 -32.14 4.69 7.55
C LEU A 381 -32.55 3.87 6.32
N GLU A 382 -33.77 4.07 5.81
CA GLU A 382 -34.31 3.32 4.67
C GLU A 382 -33.67 3.71 3.33
N ALA A 383 -33.14 4.93 3.21
CA ALA A 383 -32.49 5.40 2.00
C ALA A 383 -31.11 4.78 1.73
N ARG A 384 -30.57 3.96 2.65
CA ARG A 384 -29.20 3.43 2.61
C ARG A 384 -29.21 1.91 2.47
N ASP A 385 -28.86 1.43 1.28
CA ASP A 385 -28.60 0.00 1.06
C ASP A 385 -27.36 -0.45 1.85
N GLY A 386 -27.47 -1.54 2.61
CA GLY A 386 -26.38 -2.14 3.37
C GLY A 386 -26.21 -1.64 4.82
N LEU A 387 -27.01 -0.67 5.27
CA LEU A 387 -27.00 -0.18 6.65
C LEU A 387 -27.59 -1.23 7.61
N SER A 388 -26.79 -1.71 8.55
CA SER A 388 -27.25 -2.62 9.60
C SER A 388 -27.82 -1.84 10.77
N GLN A 389 -28.93 -2.32 11.35
CA GLN A 389 -29.51 -1.73 12.57
C GLN A 389 -29.48 -2.77 13.69
N ARG A 390 -29.00 -2.38 14.87
CA ARG A 390 -28.94 -3.25 16.05
C ARG A 390 -29.53 -2.55 17.26
N ARG A 391 -30.52 -3.18 17.89
CA ARG A 391 -30.98 -2.76 19.23
C ARG A 391 -30.12 -3.41 20.30
N VAL A 392 -29.81 -2.65 21.34
CA VAL A 392 -29.00 -3.10 22.47
C VAL A 392 -29.65 -2.79 23.81
N SER A 393 -29.24 -3.55 24.81
CA SER A 393 -29.74 -3.51 26.18
C SER A 393 -28.61 -3.88 27.16
N GLN A 394 -28.89 -3.73 28.45
CA GLN A 394 -27.96 -4.05 29.52
C GLN A 394 -27.33 -5.44 29.35
N GLY A 395 -26.00 -5.50 29.40
CA GLY A 395 -25.21 -6.71 29.25
C GLY A 395 -24.69 -6.96 27.83
N ASP A 396 -25.22 -6.25 26.82
CA ASP A 396 -24.70 -6.34 25.46
C ASP A 396 -23.29 -5.74 25.34
N VAL A 397 -22.47 -6.34 24.49
CA VAL A 397 -21.13 -5.87 24.15
C VAL A 397 -21.02 -5.66 22.65
N LEU A 398 -20.52 -4.48 22.28
CA LEU A 398 -20.27 -4.07 20.90
C LEU A 398 -18.76 -3.98 20.69
N PRO A 399 -18.16 -4.89 19.90
CA PRO A 399 -16.76 -4.76 19.52
C PRO A 399 -16.63 -3.64 18.49
N LEU A 400 -15.95 -2.55 18.86
CA LEU A 400 -15.56 -1.52 17.89
C LEU A 400 -14.31 -2.02 17.14
N ASP A 401 -13.31 -2.47 17.88
CA ASP A 401 -12.02 -2.94 17.37
C ASP A 401 -11.60 -4.24 18.07
N GLU A 402 -10.47 -4.83 17.70
CA GLU A 402 -9.92 -6.00 18.40
C GLU A 402 -9.59 -5.68 19.88
N SER A 403 -9.13 -4.46 20.17
CA SER A 403 -8.78 -3.99 21.53
C SER A 403 -9.89 -3.18 22.22
N VAL A 404 -10.79 -2.55 21.44
CA VAL A 404 -11.80 -1.61 21.96
C VAL A 404 -13.18 -2.24 21.99
N THR A 405 -13.75 -2.32 23.18
CA THR A 405 -15.10 -2.86 23.41
C THR A 405 -16.00 -1.85 24.10
N VAL A 406 -17.27 -1.83 23.68
CA VAL A 406 -18.28 -0.92 24.23
C VAL A 406 -19.35 -1.74 24.92
N HIS A 407 -19.42 -1.61 26.25
CA HIS A 407 -20.36 -2.32 27.09
C HIS A 407 -21.61 -1.49 27.33
N VAL A 408 -22.78 -2.10 27.17
CA VAL A 408 -24.07 -1.45 27.46
C VAL A 408 -24.45 -1.78 28.90
N LEU A 409 -24.49 -0.76 29.76
CA LEU A 409 -24.77 -0.91 31.19
C LEU A 409 -26.25 -0.68 31.54
N TRP A 410 -26.98 0.04 30.70
CA TRP A 410 -28.40 0.37 30.88
C TRP A 410 -29.02 0.72 29.51
N PRO A 411 -30.32 0.48 29.24
CA PRO A 411 -31.34 -0.10 30.12
C PRO A 411 -31.48 -1.62 30.01
N PRO A 412 -32.03 -2.30 31.04
CA PRO A 412 -32.43 -3.69 30.95
C PRO A 412 -33.44 -3.92 29.83
N MET A 413 -33.46 -5.14 29.29
CA MET A 413 -34.42 -5.53 28.25
C MET A 413 -35.86 -5.23 28.67
N GLY A 414 -36.61 -4.57 27.79
CA GLY A 414 -38.01 -4.19 28.03
C GLY A 414 -38.22 -2.95 28.89
N HIS A 415 -37.15 -2.32 29.40
CA HIS A 415 -37.24 -1.05 30.12
C HIS A 415 -36.87 0.13 29.21
N PRO A 416 -37.72 1.18 29.11
CA PRO A 416 -37.36 2.39 28.40
C PRO A 416 -36.33 3.19 29.22
N GLY A 417 -35.36 3.80 28.54
CA GLY A 417 -34.34 4.59 29.19
C GLY A 417 -33.20 5.00 28.26
N PRO A 418 -32.36 5.95 28.69
CA PRO A 418 -31.16 6.33 27.96
C PRO A 418 -30.15 5.18 27.96
N LEU A 419 -29.38 5.02 26.89
CA LEU A 419 -28.25 4.10 26.90
C LEU A 419 -27.13 4.67 27.76
N VAL A 420 -26.65 3.84 28.68
CA VAL A 420 -25.40 4.08 29.40
C VAL A 420 -24.35 3.15 28.83
N LEU A 421 -23.25 3.73 28.35
CA LEU A 421 -22.19 3.01 27.67
C LEU A 421 -20.88 3.14 28.45
N GLN A 422 -20.13 2.04 28.51
CA GLN A 422 -18.77 2.06 29.02
C GLN A 422 -17.81 1.56 27.94
N VAL A 423 -16.93 2.43 27.49
CA VAL A 423 -15.89 2.09 26.52
C VAL A 423 -14.67 1.59 27.28
N ARG A 424 -14.13 0.46 26.84
CA ARG A 424 -12.98 -0.21 27.47
C ARG A 424 -11.93 -0.56 26.43
N GLU A 425 -10.69 -0.19 26.73
CA GLU A 425 -9.49 -0.65 26.05
C GLU A 425 -8.37 -0.80 27.07
N ASP A 426 -7.92 -2.02 27.32
CA ASP A 426 -6.95 -2.34 28.37
C ASP A 426 -7.29 -1.67 29.73
N LYS A 427 -6.59 -0.60 30.12
CA LYS A 427 -6.90 0.19 31.33
C LYS A 427 -7.76 1.43 31.08
N ALA A 428 -7.84 1.90 29.83
CA ALA A 428 -8.66 3.03 29.43
C ALA A 428 -10.13 2.72 29.63
N ARG A 429 -10.80 3.51 30.48
CA ARG A 429 -12.21 3.34 30.81
C ARG A 429 -12.94 4.67 30.79
N LEU A 430 -13.93 4.77 29.90
CA LEU A 430 -14.80 5.92 29.72
C LEU A 430 -16.25 5.52 30.02
N LEU A 431 -16.95 6.31 30.84
CA LEU A 431 -18.38 6.15 31.12
C LEU A 431 -19.19 7.28 30.48
N ILE A 432 -20.13 6.92 29.60
CA ILE A 432 -21.06 7.83 28.93
C ILE A 432 -22.44 7.64 29.57
N MET A 433 -22.87 8.63 30.36
CA MET A 433 -24.12 8.56 31.13
C MET A 433 -25.35 9.08 30.40
N SER A 434 -25.19 9.82 29.29
CA SER A 434 -26.29 10.35 28.50
C SER A 434 -27.32 11.10 29.38
N ASP A 435 -28.61 10.83 29.22
CA ASP A 435 -29.70 11.43 30.01
C ASP A 435 -30.06 10.62 31.26
N ALA A 436 -29.13 9.82 31.78
CA ALA A 436 -29.35 9.01 32.98
C ALA A 436 -29.84 9.87 34.16
N THR A 437 -30.79 9.30 34.91
CA THR A 437 -31.36 9.93 36.09
C THR A 437 -30.72 9.36 37.35
N THR A 438 -30.99 9.96 38.51
CA THR A 438 -30.50 9.43 39.79
C THR A 438 -30.98 8.01 40.10
N VAL A 439 -32.10 7.57 39.51
CA VAL A 439 -32.61 6.19 39.60
C VAL A 439 -31.70 5.24 38.82
N VAL A 440 -31.22 5.68 37.65
CA VAL A 440 -30.24 4.92 36.86
C VAL A 440 -28.90 4.87 37.59
N GLU A 441 -28.46 5.98 38.19
CA GLU A 441 -27.24 6.00 39.03
C GLU A 441 -27.31 4.97 40.17
N GLU A 442 -28.41 4.95 40.95
CA GLU A 442 -28.61 3.95 42.01
C GLU A 442 -28.61 2.52 41.48
N ALA A 443 -29.29 2.26 40.35
CA ALA A 443 -29.35 0.95 39.75
C ALA A 443 -27.96 0.47 39.26
N LEU A 444 -27.17 1.38 38.68
CA LEU A 444 -25.81 1.08 38.24
C LEU A 444 -24.92 0.75 39.44
N VAL A 445 -24.95 1.55 40.52
CA VAL A 445 -24.17 1.29 41.73
C VAL A 445 -24.57 -0.05 42.35
N ALA A 446 -25.86 -0.34 42.45
CA ALA A 446 -26.36 -1.59 43.00
C ALA A 446 -25.95 -2.81 42.16
N THR A 447 -25.86 -2.67 40.84
CA THR A 447 -25.56 -3.77 39.92
C THR A 447 -24.06 -4.01 39.76
N TYR A 448 -23.28 -2.93 39.61
CA TYR A 448 -21.88 -3.02 39.20
C TYR A 448 -20.90 -2.63 40.31
N GLY A 449 -21.30 -1.82 41.29
CA GLY A 449 -20.44 -1.37 42.39
C GLY A 449 -19.10 -0.82 41.89
N ALA A 450 -18.00 -1.37 42.40
CA ALA A 450 -16.63 -0.97 42.02
C ALA A 450 -16.26 -1.25 40.55
N ALA A 451 -17.04 -2.06 39.81
CA ALA A 451 -16.81 -2.26 38.37
C ALA A 451 -17.18 -1.02 37.52
N LEU A 452 -17.81 0.00 38.12
CA LEU A 452 -18.05 1.31 37.51
C LEU A 452 -16.82 2.21 37.47
N ASP A 453 -15.71 1.81 38.12
CA ASP A 453 -14.44 2.52 38.10
C ASP A 453 -14.03 2.88 36.67
N THR A 454 -13.97 4.19 36.38
CA THR A 454 -13.61 4.76 35.08
C THR A 454 -12.76 5.99 35.25
N GLN A 455 -11.82 6.22 34.34
CA GLN A 455 -10.95 7.39 34.35
C GLN A 455 -11.68 8.64 33.86
N VAL A 456 -12.52 8.48 32.83
CA VAL A 456 -13.25 9.60 32.20
C VAL A 456 -14.75 9.40 32.35
N LEU A 457 -15.43 10.39 32.92
CA LEU A 457 -16.88 10.41 33.09
C LEU A 457 -17.50 11.55 32.27
N LEU A 458 -18.37 11.21 31.31
CA LEU A 458 -19.26 12.19 30.70
C LEU A 458 -20.53 12.32 31.55
N LEU A 459 -20.74 13.52 32.10
CA LEU A 459 -21.76 13.75 33.11
C LEU A 459 -23.18 13.54 32.56
N PRO A 460 -24.06 12.91 33.35
CA PRO A 460 -25.46 12.81 33.02
C PRO A 460 -26.13 14.18 32.92
N ARG A 461 -26.99 14.35 31.91
CA ARG A 461 -27.90 15.49 31.75
C ARG A 461 -27.20 16.85 31.86
N TYR A 462 -25.98 16.96 31.33
CA TYR A 462 -25.18 18.19 31.31
C TYR A 462 -24.89 18.75 32.72
N GLY A 463 -24.82 17.89 33.75
CA GLY A 463 -24.53 18.31 35.12
C GLY A 463 -25.70 18.98 35.85
N ALA A 464 -26.93 18.55 35.56
CA ALA A 464 -28.13 19.05 36.23
C ALA A 464 -28.13 18.74 37.75
N LYS A 465 -28.83 19.56 38.56
CA LYS A 465 -28.96 19.40 40.02
C LYS A 465 -29.29 17.97 40.50
N THR A 466 -30.08 17.25 39.70
CA THR A 466 -30.53 15.89 39.99
C THR A 466 -29.61 14.85 39.35
N CYS A 467 -28.29 15.02 39.42
CA CYS A 467 -27.35 14.02 38.95
C CYS A 467 -26.11 13.97 39.84
N CYS A 468 -25.24 13.00 39.58
CA CYS A 468 -23.97 12.77 40.28
C CYS A 468 -24.16 12.61 41.80
N ARG A 469 -24.96 11.63 42.23
CA ARG A 469 -25.07 11.29 43.66
C ARG A 469 -23.70 10.91 44.25
N PRO A 470 -23.41 11.25 45.52
CA PRO A 470 -22.12 10.94 46.14
C PRO A 470 -21.73 9.45 46.05
N GLU A 471 -22.69 8.55 46.28
CA GLU A 471 -22.47 7.09 46.18
C GLU A 471 -22.08 6.65 44.77
N PHE A 472 -22.67 7.28 43.75
CA PHE A 472 -22.32 7.03 42.35
C PHE A 472 -20.93 7.55 42.01
N LEU A 473 -20.59 8.78 42.40
CA LEU A 473 -19.26 9.33 42.18
C LEU A 473 -18.17 8.53 42.91
N GLN A 474 -18.46 8.00 44.09
CA GLN A 474 -17.54 7.11 44.82
C GLN A 474 -17.33 5.77 44.10
N ALA A 475 -18.37 5.21 43.49
CA ALA A 475 -18.25 3.97 42.73
C ALA A 475 -17.51 4.14 41.39
N VAL A 476 -17.69 5.30 40.74
CA VAL A 476 -17.07 5.63 39.44
C VAL A 476 -15.64 6.14 39.59
N SER A 477 -15.34 6.89 40.65
CA SER A 477 -14.04 7.49 40.98
C SER A 477 -13.29 8.12 39.78
N PRO A 478 -13.91 9.06 39.04
CA PRO A 478 -13.31 9.62 37.84
C PRO A 478 -12.09 10.50 38.13
N GLU A 479 -11.08 10.41 37.27
CA GLU A 479 -9.94 11.34 37.22
C GLU A 479 -10.32 12.62 36.44
N LEU A 480 -11.11 12.44 35.38
CA LEU A 480 -11.58 13.49 34.49
C LEU A 480 -13.10 13.43 34.34
N ALA A 481 -13.75 14.56 34.56
CA ALA A 481 -15.18 14.76 34.39
C ALA A 481 -15.43 15.75 33.24
N ILE A 482 -16.29 15.36 32.29
CA ILE A 482 -16.64 16.18 31.14
C ILE A 482 -18.12 16.53 31.17
N VAL A 483 -18.42 17.80 30.88
CA VAL A 483 -19.78 18.33 30.76
C VAL A 483 -20.02 18.73 29.30
N GLY A 484 -20.97 18.05 28.65
CA GLY A 484 -21.39 18.38 27.28
C GLY A 484 -21.97 19.81 27.17
N PRO A 485 -22.07 20.37 25.95
CA PRO A 485 -22.49 21.75 25.75
C PRO A 485 -23.95 22.03 26.14
N GLY A 486 -24.81 21.00 26.16
CA GLY A 486 -26.16 21.07 26.71
C GLY A 486 -27.03 22.13 26.06
N ARG A 487 -27.82 22.87 26.85
CA ARG A 487 -28.64 24.01 26.38
C ARG A 487 -28.09 25.36 26.85
N GLY A 488 -26.79 25.43 27.15
CA GLY A 488 -26.18 26.63 27.74
C GLY A 488 -26.56 26.89 29.20
N SER A 489 -27.20 25.93 29.88
CA SER A 489 -27.41 26.00 31.32
C SER A 489 -26.06 25.86 32.03
N PRO A 490 -25.74 26.71 33.02
CA PRO A 490 -24.54 26.53 33.81
C PRO A 490 -24.63 25.24 34.62
N LEU A 491 -23.47 24.64 34.88
CA LEU A 491 -23.34 23.51 35.79
C LEU A 491 -23.95 23.86 37.16
N ASP A 492 -24.71 22.93 37.75
CA ASP A 492 -25.30 23.15 39.07
C ASP A 492 -24.19 23.24 40.15
N SER A 493 -24.30 24.23 41.04
CA SER A 493 -23.28 24.47 42.07
C SER A 493 -23.14 23.32 43.06
N GLY A 494 -24.21 22.54 43.30
CA GLY A 494 -24.17 21.35 44.14
C GLY A 494 -23.43 20.18 43.47
N VAL A 495 -23.54 20.06 42.15
CA VAL A 495 -22.77 19.07 41.37
C VAL A 495 -21.30 19.49 41.29
N TRP A 496 -21.03 20.77 41.04
CA TRP A 496 -19.68 21.33 41.05
C TRP A 496 -18.97 21.07 42.38
N ALA A 497 -19.64 21.32 43.51
CA ALA A 497 -19.07 21.08 44.84
C ALA A 497 -18.72 19.60 45.10
N ARG A 498 -19.45 18.64 44.50
CA ARG A 498 -19.14 17.21 44.62
C ARG A 498 -17.96 16.77 43.76
N LEU A 499 -17.65 17.52 42.71
CA LEU A 499 -16.59 17.24 41.75
C LEU A 499 -15.39 18.17 41.92
N MET A 500 -15.31 18.92 43.01
CA MET A 500 -14.27 19.93 43.21
C MET A 500 -12.85 19.37 43.24
N ASP A 501 -12.70 18.09 43.60
CA ASP A 501 -11.43 17.37 43.64
C ASP A 501 -11.13 16.59 42.34
N VAL A 502 -12.01 16.69 41.33
CA VAL A 502 -11.89 16.03 40.02
C VAL A 502 -11.59 17.08 38.94
N ALA A 503 -10.75 16.75 37.97
CA ALA A 503 -10.51 17.64 36.84
C ALA A 503 -11.81 17.77 36.01
N LEU A 504 -12.40 18.96 35.95
CA LEU A 504 -13.71 19.19 35.36
C LEU A 504 -13.64 20.15 34.17
N TYR A 505 -14.12 19.71 33.01
CA TYR A 505 -14.13 20.51 31.78
C TYR A 505 -15.51 20.58 31.15
N GLN A 506 -15.89 21.77 30.71
CA GLN A 506 -17.16 22.01 30.04
C GLN A 506 -16.90 22.35 28.57
N VAL A 507 -17.37 21.50 27.66
CA VAL A 507 -17.13 21.61 26.20
C VAL A 507 -17.57 22.97 25.67
N SER A 508 -18.67 23.53 26.18
CA SER A 508 -19.14 24.88 25.78
C SER A 508 -18.18 26.02 26.14
N SER A 509 -17.24 25.80 27.07
CA SER A 509 -16.28 26.81 27.53
C SER A 509 -14.90 26.67 26.87
N VAL A 510 -14.45 25.43 26.64
CA VAL A 510 -13.10 25.14 26.14
C VAL A 510 -13.06 24.65 24.69
N GLY A 511 -14.21 24.52 24.03
CA GLY A 511 -14.31 23.91 22.70
C GLY A 511 -14.30 22.38 22.77
N ALA A 512 -14.02 21.75 21.62
CA ALA A 512 -13.91 20.30 21.56
C ALA A 512 -12.79 19.80 22.50
N VAL A 513 -13.08 18.74 23.24
CA VAL A 513 -12.12 18.11 24.15
C VAL A 513 -11.73 16.76 23.57
N ASP A 514 -10.45 16.56 23.30
CA ASP A 514 -9.91 15.30 22.81
C ASP A 514 -9.10 14.62 23.91
N VAL A 515 -9.38 13.33 24.12
CA VAL A 515 -8.78 12.53 25.17
C VAL A 515 -8.14 11.29 24.56
N THR A 516 -6.89 11.06 24.90
CA THR A 516 -6.08 9.95 24.41
C THR A 516 -5.35 9.26 25.56
N TRP A 517 -4.96 8.01 25.34
CA TRP A 517 -4.18 7.23 26.29
C TRP A 517 -2.83 6.86 25.67
N GLU A 518 -1.75 7.16 26.39
CA GLU A 518 -0.37 6.78 26.03
C GLU A 518 0.28 6.15 27.25
N ASP A 519 0.68 4.87 27.16
CA ASP A 519 1.32 4.12 28.26
C ASP A 519 0.57 4.23 29.60
N ASP A 520 -0.77 4.08 29.56
CA ASP A 520 -1.71 4.24 30.69
C ASP A 520 -1.85 5.67 31.25
N ILE A 521 -1.23 6.66 30.62
CA ILE A 521 -1.36 8.07 30.99
C ILE A 521 -2.47 8.71 30.16
N LEU A 522 -3.39 9.39 30.86
CA LEU A 522 -4.45 10.18 30.25
C LEU A 522 -3.89 11.50 29.72
N HIS A 523 -3.99 11.71 28.41
CA HIS A 523 -3.64 12.96 27.75
C HIS A 523 -4.90 13.66 27.26
N MET A 524 -5.00 14.96 27.55
CA MET A 524 -6.14 15.78 27.15
C MET A 524 -5.67 16.97 26.32
N ARG A 525 -6.37 17.23 25.22
CA ARG A 525 -6.19 18.40 24.37
C ARG A 525 -7.52 19.13 24.20
N THR A 526 -7.48 20.45 24.22
CA THR A 526 -8.66 21.31 24.00
C THR A 526 -8.42 22.23 22.82
N ASP A 527 -9.43 22.41 21.98
CA ASP A 527 -9.46 23.49 20.99
C ASP A 527 -9.87 24.79 21.68
N THR A 528 -8.94 25.39 22.44
CA THR A 528 -9.18 26.71 23.04
C THR A 528 -9.52 27.72 21.95
N ARG A 529 -10.73 28.28 22.02
CA ARG A 529 -11.22 29.33 21.10
C ARG A 529 -10.41 30.62 21.16
#